data_AF-A0AAE1S5K2-F1
#
_entry.id   AF-A0AAE1S5K2-F1
#
_cell.length_a   1.000
_cell.length_b   1.000
_cell.length_c   1.000
_cell.angle_alpha   90.00
_cell.angle_beta   90.00
_cell.angle_gamma   90.00
#
_symmetry.space_group_name_H-M   'P 1'
#
loop_
_entity.id
_entity.type
_entity.pdbx_description
1 polymer ?
#
loop_
_entity_poly.entity_id
_entity_poly.type
_entity_poly.pdbx_seq_one_letter_code
_entity_poly.pdbx_strand_id
1 'polypeptide(L)'
;MDVLYRIDLSANKPSGEIPSCLGDLSSLGEHLYSNALSSIIPPSFWSTNKDISILRLSSNFLNGSLPLGIGSVRSLSILDLSRNQFSGEIPSTMGQLQNLVSLSLSMNNFEGLIPQSFGDLRISYYEVVRGTNNFDEANLIGRGGLGLVYRGTLQAENIVAVKVFNTEVQDAFRGFDLECEVLRNIRHRNLVKVISSCANLDFKALVLEYMPNGDLDYWLYSHNNFLDLNRRLKAMIDVASAMEYLHEGHSFVVIHCDLKPSNILLDEDMVARVSVLVYQNL
;
A
#
# COMPACT_ATOMS: atom_id res chain seq x y z
N MET A 1 22.32 -8.20 20.20
CA MET A 1 21.36 -7.93 21.28
C MET A 1 19.99 -8.16 20.69
N ASP A 2 19.28 -9.15 21.18
CA ASP A 2 17.98 -9.55 20.66
C ASP A 2 16.95 -8.46 21.01
N VAL A 3 16.65 -7.60 20.03
CA VAL A 3 15.60 -6.60 20.15
C VAL A 3 14.27 -7.33 20.00
N LEU A 4 13.34 -7.17 20.95
CA LEU A 4 12.01 -7.78 20.85
C LEU A 4 11.23 -7.14 19.68
N TYR A 5 10.98 -7.91 18.62
CA TYR A 5 10.30 -7.42 17.39
C TYR A 5 8.78 -7.65 17.39
N ARG A 6 8.27 -8.55 18.23
CA ARG A 6 6.82 -8.79 18.34
C ARG A 6 6.46 -9.26 19.74
N ILE A 7 5.34 -8.76 20.26
CA ILE A 7 4.71 -9.28 21.47
C ILE A 7 3.26 -9.63 21.14
N ASP A 8 2.87 -10.87 21.41
CA ASP A 8 1.50 -11.34 21.23
C ASP A 8 0.95 -11.77 22.58
N LEU A 9 0.11 -10.93 23.17
CA LEU A 9 -0.61 -11.20 24.43
C LEU A 9 -2.11 -11.33 24.17
N SER A 10 -2.51 -11.53 22.92
CA SER A 10 -3.92 -11.55 22.54
C SER A 10 -4.68 -12.75 23.12
N ALA A 11 -6.00 -12.60 23.29
CA ALA A 11 -6.88 -13.65 23.80
C ALA A 11 -6.49 -14.20 25.18
N ASN A 12 -6.10 -13.31 26.11
CA ASN A 12 -5.74 -13.64 27.48
C ASN A 12 -6.66 -12.92 28.50
N LYS A 13 -6.19 -12.76 29.73
CA LYS A 13 -6.86 -12.03 30.82
C LYS A 13 -6.12 -10.81 31.41
N PRO A 14 -5.05 -10.22 30.79
CA PRO A 14 -4.46 -8.99 31.31
C PRO A 14 -5.53 -7.90 31.40
N SER A 15 -5.49 -7.17 32.51
CA SER A 15 -6.44 -6.12 32.85
C SER A 15 -5.70 -4.88 33.34
N GLY A 16 -6.43 -3.78 33.49
CA GLY A 16 -5.87 -2.49 33.86
C GLY A 16 -5.34 -1.72 32.66
N GLU A 17 -4.53 -0.71 32.92
CA GLU A 17 -4.04 0.21 31.88
C GLU A 17 -2.88 -0.38 31.08
N ILE A 18 -2.76 0.03 29.81
CA ILE A 18 -1.58 -0.28 29.00
C ILE A 18 -0.39 0.50 29.58
N PRO A 19 0.72 -0.16 29.97
CA PRO A 19 1.91 0.55 30.45
C PRO A 19 2.51 1.43 29.34
N SER A 20 2.89 2.67 29.68
CA SER A 20 3.46 3.62 28.71
C SER A 20 4.75 3.13 28.05
N CYS A 21 5.55 2.33 28.76
CA CYS A 21 6.79 1.75 28.26
C CYS A 21 6.57 0.77 27.09
N LEU A 22 5.37 0.21 26.93
CA LEU A 22 5.06 -0.65 25.81
C LEU A 22 5.13 0.14 24.49
N GLY A 23 4.56 1.35 24.50
CA GLY A 23 4.68 2.30 23.40
C GLY A 23 6.11 2.80 23.17
N ASP A 24 7.06 2.57 24.09
CA ASP A 24 8.46 2.97 23.92
C ASP A 24 9.28 2.00 23.05
N LEU A 25 8.77 0.80 22.78
CA LEU A 25 9.44 -0.21 21.96
C LEU A 25 9.41 0.16 20.47
N SER A 26 10.59 0.15 19.82
CA SER A 26 10.80 0.79 18.52
C SER A 26 10.44 -0.06 17.29
N SER A 27 9.95 -1.29 17.46
CA SER A 27 9.72 -2.20 16.31
C SER A 27 8.61 -3.23 16.53
N LEU A 28 7.64 -2.97 17.41
CA LEU A 28 6.71 -4.00 17.88
C LEU A 28 5.43 -4.04 17.04
N GLY A 29 5.15 -5.19 16.43
CA GLY A 29 3.76 -5.56 16.15
C GLY A 29 3.09 -5.89 17.47
N GLU A 30 2.10 -5.10 17.89
CA GLU A 30 1.43 -5.26 19.17
C GLU A 30 0.06 -5.92 18.99
N HIS A 31 -0.03 -7.17 19.45
CA HIS A 31 -1.27 -7.94 19.46
C HIS A 31 -1.76 -8.05 20.90
N LEU A 32 -2.53 -7.06 21.36
CA LEU A 32 -3.13 -7.02 22.70
C LEU A 32 -4.66 -7.20 22.66
N TYR A 33 -5.20 -7.64 21.52
CA TYR A 33 -6.64 -7.79 21.33
C TYR A 33 -7.23 -8.91 22.19
N SER A 34 -8.54 -8.86 22.45
CA SER A 34 -9.27 -9.85 23.25
C SER A 34 -8.71 -10.03 24.66
N ASN A 35 -8.61 -8.93 25.41
CA ASN A 35 -8.16 -8.87 26.78
C ASN A 35 -9.12 -8.03 27.64
N ALA A 36 -8.74 -7.69 28.87
CA ALA A 36 -9.51 -6.82 29.77
C ALA A 36 -8.79 -5.47 30.02
N LEU A 37 -7.99 -5.00 29.05
CA LEU A 37 -7.27 -3.73 29.15
C LEU A 37 -8.27 -2.57 29.16
N SER A 38 -7.97 -1.52 29.91
CA SER A 38 -8.85 -0.38 30.16
C SER A 38 -8.10 0.94 30.05
N SER A 39 -8.83 2.05 30.19
CA SER A 39 -8.28 3.41 30.14
C SER A 39 -7.82 3.80 28.72
N ILE A 40 -7.14 4.93 28.61
CA ILE A 40 -6.68 5.49 27.34
C ILE A 40 -5.45 4.76 26.80
N ILE A 41 -5.25 4.82 25.48
CA ILE A 41 -3.97 4.39 24.87
C ILE A 41 -2.89 5.42 25.24
N PRO A 42 -1.76 5.02 25.84
CA PRO A 42 -0.71 5.93 26.25
C PRO A 42 -0.19 6.80 25.09
N PRO A 43 0.10 8.10 25.31
CA PRO A 43 0.61 8.98 24.26
C PRO A 43 1.90 8.52 23.58
N SER A 44 2.70 7.67 24.23
CA SER A 44 3.94 7.10 23.69
C SER A 44 3.72 6.33 22.38
N PHE A 45 2.53 5.74 22.20
CA PHE A 45 2.11 5.04 20.97
C PHE A 45 2.00 5.95 19.74
N TRP A 46 1.79 7.26 19.95
CA TRP A 46 1.47 8.22 18.88
C TRP A 46 2.64 9.15 18.55
N SER A 47 3.87 8.77 18.92
CA SER A 47 5.06 9.60 18.73
C SER A 47 5.69 9.42 17.34
N THR A 48 6.29 10.49 16.78
CA THR A 48 6.82 10.53 15.40
C THR A 48 7.97 9.56 15.12
N ASN A 49 8.69 9.11 16.16
CA ASN A 49 9.85 8.24 16.02
C ASN A 49 9.48 6.74 16.09
N LYS A 50 8.20 6.40 15.94
CA LYS A 50 7.71 5.03 16.05
C LYS A 50 7.63 4.34 14.71
N ASP A 51 8.20 3.16 14.64
CA ASP A 51 8.12 2.27 13.49
C ASP A 51 7.17 1.09 13.80
N ILE A 52 5.95 1.42 14.23
CA ILE A 52 4.89 0.44 14.51
C ILE A 52 4.11 0.21 13.22
N SER A 53 4.22 -0.99 12.65
CA SER A 53 3.48 -1.36 11.44
C SER A 53 2.07 -1.89 11.74
N ILE A 54 1.87 -2.57 12.87
CA ILE A 54 0.61 -3.24 13.22
C ILE A 54 0.27 -2.98 14.68
N LEU A 55 -0.89 -2.40 14.93
CA LEU A 55 -1.47 -2.21 16.26
C LEU A 55 -2.87 -2.82 16.33
N ARG A 56 -3.03 -3.91 17.10
CA ARG A 56 -4.34 -4.55 17.33
C ARG A 56 -4.68 -4.54 18.80
N LEU A 57 -5.66 -3.70 19.16
CA LEU A 57 -6.16 -3.49 20.52
C LEU A 57 -7.65 -3.85 20.66
N SER A 58 -8.22 -4.52 19.66
CA SER A 58 -9.66 -4.78 19.61
C SER A 58 -10.15 -5.66 20.75
N SER A 59 -11.44 -5.59 21.07
CA SER A 59 -12.08 -6.39 22.13
C SER A 59 -11.40 -6.20 23.50
N ASN A 60 -11.36 -4.94 23.95
CA ASN A 60 -10.91 -4.53 25.28
C ASN A 60 -11.93 -3.54 25.88
N PHE A 61 -11.59 -2.91 27.01
CA PHE A 61 -12.35 -1.83 27.66
C PHE A 61 -11.65 -0.47 27.51
N LEU A 62 -10.86 -0.28 26.45
CA LEU A 62 -10.15 0.99 26.21
C LEU A 62 -11.13 2.11 25.90
N ASN A 63 -10.83 3.33 26.35
CA ASN A 63 -11.75 4.45 26.27
C ASN A 63 -11.05 5.78 25.97
N GLY A 64 -11.81 6.88 26.04
CA GLY A 64 -11.34 8.23 25.74
C GLY A 64 -11.43 8.57 24.25
N SER A 65 -10.98 9.78 23.90
CA SER A 65 -10.88 10.22 22.51
C SER A 65 -9.54 9.84 21.89
N LEU A 66 -9.55 9.63 20.56
CA LEU A 66 -8.31 9.39 19.84
C LEU A 66 -7.54 10.70 19.69
N PRO A 67 -6.24 10.73 20.00
CA PRO A 67 -5.47 11.98 19.96
C PRO A 67 -5.13 12.37 18.53
N LEU A 68 -5.03 13.68 18.28
CA LEU A 68 -4.57 14.22 16.98
C LEU A 68 -3.17 13.69 16.59
N GLY A 69 -2.33 13.36 17.57
CA GLY A 69 -0.98 12.82 17.37
C GLY A 69 -0.94 11.52 16.57
N ILE A 70 -2.04 10.77 16.47
CA ILE A 70 -2.09 9.50 15.74
C ILE A 70 -1.57 9.60 14.30
N GLY A 71 -1.85 10.71 13.59
CA GLY A 71 -1.40 10.96 12.22
C GLY A 71 0.13 11.03 12.05
N SER A 72 0.86 11.12 13.15
CA SER A 72 2.33 11.16 13.17
C SER A 72 2.97 9.80 12.89
N VAL A 73 2.26 8.69 13.14
CA VAL A 73 2.79 7.32 13.03
C VAL A 73 2.62 6.80 11.61
N ARG A 74 3.33 7.42 10.66
CA ARG A 74 3.16 7.12 9.22
C ARG A 74 3.55 5.70 8.83
N SER A 75 4.29 4.98 9.66
CA SER A 75 4.66 3.56 9.49
C SER A 75 3.47 2.59 9.63
N LEU A 76 2.37 3.03 10.25
CA LEU A 76 1.23 2.17 10.58
C LEU A 76 0.50 1.68 9.33
N SER A 77 0.37 0.35 9.21
CA SER A 77 -0.32 -0.36 8.13
C SER A 77 -1.65 -0.96 8.56
N ILE A 78 -1.76 -1.41 9.81
CA ILE A 78 -2.97 -2.01 10.37
C ILE A 78 -3.26 -1.38 11.73
N LEU A 79 -4.45 -0.81 11.87
CA LEU A 79 -4.99 -0.28 13.11
C LEU A 79 -6.37 -0.91 13.39
N ASP A 80 -6.43 -1.79 14.39
CA ASP A 80 -7.69 -2.36 14.85
C ASP A 80 -7.97 -1.95 16.30
N LEU A 81 -8.90 -1.01 16.46
CA LEU A 81 -9.41 -0.51 17.75
C LEU A 81 -10.86 -0.96 18.00
N SER A 82 -11.38 -1.88 17.20
CA SER A 82 -12.79 -2.26 17.28
C SER A 82 -13.19 -2.89 18.60
N ARG A 83 -14.48 -2.85 18.96
CA ARG A 83 -15.01 -3.46 20.20
C ARG A 83 -14.31 -2.91 21.44
N ASN A 84 -14.31 -1.59 21.57
CA ASN A 84 -13.82 -0.85 22.73
C ASN A 84 -14.87 0.20 23.12
N GLN A 85 -14.49 1.19 23.93
CA GLN A 85 -15.34 2.26 24.43
C GLN A 85 -14.83 3.65 24.01
N PHE A 86 -14.05 3.76 22.92
CA PHE A 86 -13.55 5.05 22.42
C PHE A 86 -14.71 5.98 22.04
N SER A 87 -14.57 7.28 22.30
CA SER A 87 -15.62 8.28 22.12
C SER A 87 -15.11 9.58 21.50
N GLY A 88 -16.01 10.52 21.20
CA GLY A 88 -15.67 11.77 20.52
C GLY A 88 -15.51 11.60 19.01
N GLU A 89 -14.94 12.60 18.35
CA GLU A 89 -14.75 12.60 16.90
C GLU A 89 -13.54 11.77 16.47
N ILE A 90 -13.57 11.25 15.24
CA ILE A 90 -12.42 10.62 14.61
C ILE A 90 -11.44 11.72 14.18
N PRO A 91 -10.16 11.71 14.61
CA PRO A 91 -9.19 12.72 14.23
C PRO A 91 -8.97 12.80 12.72
N SER A 92 -9.11 13.99 12.13
CA SER A 92 -8.79 14.19 10.71
C SER A 92 -7.32 13.96 10.37
N THR A 93 -6.42 14.04 11.35
CA THR A 93 -4.99 13.71 11.20
C THR A 93 -4.76 12.24 10.84
N MET A 94 -5.71 11.34 11.08
CA MET A 94 -5.59 9.95 10.63
C MET A 94 -5.50 9.81 9.10
N GLY A 95 -5.98 10.79 8.33
CA GLY A 95 -5.76 10.83 6.88
C GLY A 95 -4.28 10.99 6.47
N GLN A 96 -3.40 11.31 7.41
CA GLN A 96 -1.95 11.38 7.19
C GLN A 96 -1.25 10.01 7.26
N LEU A 97 -1.97 8.95 7.64
CA LEU A 97 -1.45 7.58 7.75
C LEU A 97 -1.34 6.92 6.35
N GLN A 98 -0.41 7.40 5.53
CA GLN A 98 -0.28 7.03 4.11
C GLN A 98 -0.03 5.53 3.85
N ASN A 99 0.50 4.80 4.84
CA ASN A 99 0.72 3.36 4.74
C ASN A 99 -0.45 2.53 5.29
N LEU A 100 -1.50 3.16 5.82
CA LEU A 100 -2.62 2.45 6.45
C LEU A 100 -3.44 1.70 5.40
N VAL A 101 -3.48 0.38 5.55
CA VAL A 101 -4.21 -0.53 4.68
C VAL A 101 -5.52 -0.97 5.31
N SER A 102 -5.51 -1.20 6.63
CA SER A 102 -6.66 -1.66 7.40
C SER A 102 -6.90 -0.75 8.61
N LEU A 103 -8.11 -0.20 8.67
CA LEU A 103 -8.60 0.61 9.79
C LEU A 103 -9.94 0.04 10.26
N SER A 104 -9.99 -0.41 11.51
CA SER A 104 -11.23 -0.85 12.14
C SER A 104 -11.48 -0.06 13.42
N LEU A 105 -12.50 0.79 13.37
CA LEU A 105 -13.01 1.58 14.50
C LEU A 105 -14.39 1.10 14.97
N SER A 106 -14.88 -0.02 14.41
CA SER A 106 -16.25 -0.50 14.63
C SER A 106 -16.53 -0.87 16.09
N MET A 107 -17.80 -0.83 16.50
CA MET A 107 -18.22 -1.18 17.87
C MET A 107 -17.47 -0.34 18.93
N ASN A 108 -17.50 0.97 18.76
CA ASN A 108 -17.05 2.00 19.70
C ASN A 108 -18.17 3.05 19.85
N ASN A 109 -17.91 4.09 20.63
CA ASN A 109 -18.82 5.21 20.91
C ASN A 109 -18.42 6.51 20.16
N PHE A 110 -17.78 6.39 18.99
CA PHE A 110 -17.42 7.56 18.16
C PHE A 110 -18.66 8.32 17.69
N GLU A 111 -18.54 9.64 17.64
CA GLU A 111 -19.57 10.57 17.19
C GLU A 111 -19.02 11.54 16.13
N GLY A 112 -19.89 12.40 15.59
CA GLY A 112 -19.50 13.37 14.56
C GLY A 112 -19.40 12.79 13.15
N LEU A 113 -18.64 13.48 12.29
CA LEU A 113 -18.51 13.14 10.87
C LEU A 113 -17.31 12.22 10.62
N ILE A 114 -17.41 11.40 9.56
CA ILE A 114 -16.24 10.72 9.02
C ILE A 114 -15.30 11.77 8.42
N PRO A 115 -14.02 11.85 8.83
CA PRO A 115 -13.10 12.86 8.32
C PRO A 115 -12.92 12.77 6.81
N GLN A 116 -13.05 13.91 6.11
CA GLN A 116 -12.83 13.97 4.66
C GLN A 116 -11.42 13.52 4.25
N SER A 117 -10.44 13.67 5.15
CA SER A 117 -9.06 13.23 4.95
C SER A 117 -8.90 11.71 4.81
N PHE A 118 -9.93 10.91 5.10
CA PHE A 118 -9.95 9.49 4.71
C PHE A 118 -10.08 9.30 3.19
N GLY A 119 -10.66 10.29 2.49
CA GLY A 119 -10.62 10.35 1.04
C GLY A 119 -9.20 10.55 0.50
N ASP A 120 -8.30 11.18 1.27
CA ASP A 120 -6.91 11.39 0.86
C ASP A 120 -6.05 10.10 0.99
N LEU A 121 -6.53 9.08 1.72
CA LEU A 121 -5.82 7.80 1.89
C LEU A 121 -5.90 6.91 0.64
N ARG A 122 -6.87 7.14 -0.24
CA ARG A 122 -7.07 6.36 -1.47
C ARG A 122 -7.54 7.27 -2.58
N ILE A 123 -6.86 7.21 -3.72
CA ILE A 123 -7.29 7.93 -4.92
C ILE A 123 -8.70 7.47 -5.32
N SER A 124 -9.63 8.42 -5.36
CA SER A 124 -11.03 8.15 -5.69
C SER A 124 -11.21 7.90 -7.20
N TYR A 125 -12.31 7.24 -7.58
CA TYR A 125 -12.67 7.03 -8.99
C TYR A 125 -12.70 8.36 -9.76
N TYR A 126 -13.29 9.40 -9.16
CA TYR A 126 -13.39 10.73 -9.79
C TYR A 126 -12.03 11.41 -9.97
N GLU A 127 -11.07 11.19 -9.09
CA GLU A 127 -9.70 11.66 -9.29
C GLU A 127 -9.01 10.94 -10.42
N VAL A 128 -9.17 9.60 -10.53
CA VAL A 128 -8.64 8.83 -11.65
C VAL A 128 -9.25 9.31 -12.98
N VAL A 129 -10.58 9.46 -13.03
CA VAL A 129 -11.29 9.97 -14.22
C VAL A 129 -10.78 11.35 -14.61
N ARG A 130 -10.71 12.30 -13.66
CA ARG A 130 -10.20 13.65 -13.97
C ARG A 130 -8.74 13.63 -14.41
N GLY A 131 -7.89 12.89 -13.71
CA GLY A 131 -6.46 12.83 -13.99
C GLY A 131 -6.12 12.19 -15.33
N THR A 132 -6.97 11.28 -15.83
CA THR A 132 -6.83 10.62 -17.13
C THR A 132 -7.60 11.33 -18.26
N ASN A 133 -8.18 12.51 -17.99
CA ASN A 133 -9.07 13.22 -18.91
C ASN A 133 -10.24 12.35 -19.40
N ASN A 134 -10.95 11.72 -18.46
CA ASN A 134 -12.03 10.79 -18.73
C ASN A 134 -11.58 9.58 -19.58
N PHE A 135 -10.42 9.02 -19.26
CA PHE A 135 -9.79 7.90 -19.98
C PHE A 135 -9.66 8.16 -21.48
N ASP A 136 -9.24 9.37 -21.84
CA ASP A 136 -9.01 9.78 -23.24
C ASP A 136 -8.02 8.81 -23.93
N GLU A 137 -8.32 8.44 -25.18
CA GLU A 137 -7.44 7.59 -25.99
C GLU A 137 -6.07 8.23 -26.23
N ALA A 138 -5.98 9.58 -26.23
CA ALA A 138 -4.69 10.28 -26.29
C ALA A 138 -3.79 10.01 -25.07
N ASN A 139 -4.38 9.62 -23.93
CA ASN A 139 -3.65 9.26 -22.72
C ASN A 139 -3.39 7.76 -22.62
N LEU A 140 -3.84 6.93 -23.56
CA LEU A 140 -3.62 5.50 -23.50
C LEU A 140 -2.16 5.16 -23.85
N ILE A 141 -1.45 4.54 -22.90
CA ILE A 141 -0.03 4.19 -23.03
C ILE A 141 0.22 2.67 -23.09
N GLY A 142 -0.80 1.85 -22.84
CA GLY A 142 -0.66 0.40 -22.93
C GLY A 142 -1.98 -0.34 -23.04
N ARG A 143 -2.00 -1.40 -23.84
CA ARG A 143 -3.11 -2.36 -23.95
C ARG A 143 -2.59 -3.75 -23.61
N GLY A 144 -3.09 -4.36 -22.54
CA GLY A 144 -2.70 -5.71 -22.11
C GLY A 144 -3.91 -6.62 -21.92
N GLY A 145 -3.69 -7.92 -21.84
CA GLY A 145 -4.77 -8.91 -21.64
C GLY A 145 -5.54 -8.73 -20.32
N LEU A 146 -4.95 -8.04 -19.34
CA LEU A 146 -5.54 -7.79 -18.02
C LEU A 146 -6.18 -6.39 -17.90
N GLY A 147 -6.13 -5.57 -18.95
CA GLY A 147 -6.71 -4.22 -18.93
C GLY A 147 -5.94 -3.17 -19.73
N LEU A 148 -6.26 -1.91 -19.46
CA LEU A 148 -5.73 -0.74 -20.15
C LEU A 148 -4.85 0.08 -19.22
N VAL A 149 -3.81 0.73 -19.74
CA VAL A 149 -2.93 1.61 -18.97
C VAL A 149 -2.99 3.01 -19.56
N TYR A 150 -3.35 3.99 -18.74
CA TYR A 150 -3.45 5.40 -19.10
C TYR A 150 -2.39 6.22 -18.39
N ARG A 151 -1.81 7.19 -19.07
CA ARG A 151 -1.09 8.29 -18.43
C ARG A 151 -2.12 9.20 -17.73
N GLY A 152 -1.84 9.55 -16.48
CA GLY A 152 -2.67 10.48 -15.73
C GLY A 152 -1.83 11.55 -15.05
N THR A 153 -2.48 12.66 -14.70
CA THR A 153 -1.91 13.69 -13.83
C THR A 153 -2.78 13.79 -12.58
N LEU A 154 -2.23 13.45 -11.43
CA LEU A 154 -2.91 13.53 -10.14
C LEU A 154 -2.38 14.72 -9.32
N GLN A 155 -2.76 14.80 -8.03
CA GLN A 155 -2.48 15.90 -7.11
C GLN A 155 -1.09 16.55 -7.34
N ALA A 156 -1.06 17.88 -7.41
CA ALA A 156 0.16 18.68 -7.60
C ALA A 156 0.99 18.31 -8.85
N GLU A 157 0.33 18.05 -9.99
CA GLU A 157 0.96 17.75 -11.29
C GLU A 157 1.78 16.45 -11.32
N ASN A 158 1.55 15.55 -10.36
CA ASN A 158 2.25 14.27 -10.33
C ASN A 158 1.78 13.37 -11.48
N ILE A 159 2.70 13.05 -12.40
CA ILE A 159 2.42 12.17 -13.54
C ILE A 159 2.46 10.72 -13.07
N VAL A 160 1.40 9.98 -13.39
CA VAL A 160 1.21 8.59 -12.98
C VAL A 160 0.83 7.71 -14.17
N ALA A 161 1.03 6.40 -14.00
CA ALA A 161 0.40 5.40 -14.85
C ALA A 161 -0.80 4.81 -14.11
N VAL A 162 -1.98 4.81 -14.74
CA VAL A 162 -3.22 4.24 -14.21
C VAL A 162 -3.54 2.97 -14.99
N LYS A 163 -3.38 1.80 -14.37
CA LYS A 163 -3.83 0.53 -14.94
C LYS A 163 -5.25 0.25 -14.52
N VAL A 164 -6.19 0.30 -15.47
CA VAL A 164 -7.60 -0.06 -15.30
C VAL A 164 -7.77 -1.53 -15.67
N PHE A 165 -8.35 -2.32 -14.77
CA PHE A 165 -8.55 -3.76 -14.98
C PHE A 165 -9.91 -4.04 -15.63
N ASN A 166 -9.97 -5.09 -16.47
CA ASN A 166 -11.23 -5.55 -17.05
C ASN A 166 -12.06 -6.29 -15.99
N THR A 167 -13.22 -5.74 -15.62
CA THR A 167 -14.11 -6.28 -14.60
C THR A 167 -15.02 -7.42 -15.11
N GLU A 168 -15.10 -7.65 -16.42
CA GLU A 168 -15.92 -8.71 -17.04
C GLU A 168 -15.24 -10.09 -17.04
N VAL A 169 -13.95 -10.18 -16.73
CA VAL A 169 -13.25 -11.47 -16.56
C VAL A 169 -13.60 -12.04 -15.18
N GLN A 170 -14.74 -12.73 -15.13
CA GLN A 170 -15.56 -12.96 -13.94
C GLN A 170 -15.10 -14.02 -12.92
N ASP A 171 -13.92 -14.66 -13.06
CA ASP A 171 -13.49 -15.74 -12.15
C ASP A 171 -12.15 -15.51 -11.42
N ALA A 172 -11.47 -14.37 -11.62
CA ALA A 172 -10.10 -14.18 -11.12
C ALA A 172 -9.95 -13.40 -9.79
N PHE A 173 -11.01 -12.79 -9.24
CA PHE A 173 -10.83 -11.66 -8.32
C PHE A 173 -11.33 -11.84 -6.88
N ARG A 174 -11.31 -13.06 -6.33
CA ARG A 174 -11.22 -13.22 -4.87
C ARG A 174 -9.80 -12.84 -4.45
N GLY A 175 -9.59 -11.58 -4.06
CA GLY A 175 -8.31 -11.14 -3.52
C GLY A 175 -7.69 -9.89 -4.14
N PHE A 176 -8.37 -9.16 -5.05
CA PHE A 176 -7.81 -7.93 -5.63
C PHE A 176 -7.36 -6.92 -4.56
N ASP A 177 -8.13 -6.75 -3.48
CA ASP A 177 -7.76 -5.86 -2.38
C ASP A 177 -6.54 -6.39 -1.62
N LEU A 178 -6.44 -7.70 -1.41
CA LEU A 178 -5.30 -8.37 -0.77
C LEU A 178 -4.04 -8.32 -1.66
N GLU A 179 -4.20 -8.47 -2.97
CA GLU A 179 -3.14 -8.36 -3.96
C GLU A 179 -2.62 -6.93 -4.04
N CYS A 180 -3.52 -5.94 -4.08
CA CYS A 180 -3.15 -4.53 -3.97
C CYS A 180 -2.43 -4.23 -2.64
N GLU A 181 -2.86 -4.85 -1.54
CA GLU A 181 -2.19 -4.74 -0.24
C GLU A 181 -0.77 -5.31 -0.27
N VAL A 182 -0.57 -6.48 -0.85
CA VAL A 182 0.77 -7.08 -1.05
C VAL A 182 1.62 -6.17 -1.95
N LEU A 183 1.10 -5.77 -3.11
CA LEU A 183 1.81 -4.94 -4.08
C LEU A 183 2.18 -3.55 -3.55
N ARG A 184 1.38 -2.96 -2.65
CA ARG A 184 1.70 -1.68 -1.98
C ARG A 184 2.84 -1.81 -0.95
N ASN A 185 3.05 -3.00 -0.42
CA ASN A 185 4.08 -3.27 0.59
C ASN A 185 5.43 -3.69 -0.02
N ILE A 186 5.43 -4.13 -1.28
CA ILE A 186 6.64 -4.42 -2.05
C ILE A 186 7.38 -3.11 -2.35
N ARG A 187 8.62 -2.99 -1.87
CA ARG A 187 9.46 -1.80 -2.07
C ARG A 187 10.86 -2.19 -2.48
N HIS A 188 11.16 -2.01 -3.77
CA HIS A 188 12.48 -2.25 -4.33
C HIS A 188 12.75 -1.25 -5.45
N ARG A 189 14.01 -0.80 -5.58
CA ARG A 189 14.40 0.22 -6.57
C ARG A 189 14.19 -0.23 -8.02
N ASN A 190 14.23 -1.53 -8.26
CA ASN A 190 14.06 -2.14 -9.58
C ASN A 190 12.64 -2.72 -9.78
N LEU A 191 11.67 -2.32 -8.96
CA LEU A 191 10.25 -2.65 -9.14
C LEU A 191 9.45 -1.37 -9.37
N VAL A 192 8.43 -1.46 -10.23
CA VAL A 192 7.49 -0.35 -10.42
C VAL A 192 6.70 -0.16 -9.13
N LYS A 193 6.79 1.03 -8.53
CA LYS A 193 6.10 1.37 -7.30
C LYS A 193 4.61 1.55 -7.52
N VAL A 194 3.81 0.82 -6.76
CA VAL A 194 2.38 1.09 -6.61
C VAL A 194 2.21 2.27 -5.65
N ILE A 195 1.61 3.36 -6.14
CA ILE A 195 1.31 4.56 -5.36
C ILE A 195 0.01 4.37 -4.58
N SER A 196 -1.04 3.91 -5.25
CA SER A 196 -2.34 3.63 -4.65
C SER A 196 -3.11 2.62 -5.49
N SER A 197 -4.20 2.12 -4.92
CA SER A 197 -5.28 1.45 -5.63
C SER A 197 -6.54 2.32 -5.60
N CYS A 198 -7.40 2.13 -6.59
CA CYS A 198 -8.75 2.67 -6.65
C CYS A 198 -9.70 1.51 -6.98
N ALA A 199 -10.62 1.19 -6.07
CA ALA A 199 -11.55 0.09 -6.27
C ALA A 199 -12.95 0.46 -5.77
N ASN A 200 -13.96 0.12 -6.56
CA ASN A 200 -15.37 0.07 -6.18
C ASN A 200 -16.00 -1.19 -6.81
N LEU A 201 -17.34 -1.34 -6.72
CA LEU A 201 -18.04 -2.54 -7.20
C LEU A 201 -17.79 -2.84 -8.68
N ASP A 202 -17.69 -1.81 -9.52
CA ASP A 202 -17.65 -1.94 -10.99
C ASP A 202 -16.33 -1.47 -11.61
N PHE A 203 -15.44 -0.89 -10.80
CA PHE A 203 -14.20 -0.28 -11.26
C PHE A 203 -13.03 -0.68 -10.38
N LYS A 204 -11.93 -1.08 -11.01
CA LYS A 204 -10.67 -1.41 -10.35
C LYS A 204 -9.51 -0.82 -11.13
N ALA A 205 -8.64 -0.10 -10.43
CA ALA A 205 -7.43 0.45 -11.00
C ALA A 205 -6.28 0.46 -9.99
N LEU A 206 -5.07 0.34 -10.54
CA LEU A 206 -3.83 0.62 -9.83
C LEU A 206 -3.24 1.93 -10.35
N VAL A 207 -2.76 2.75 -9.42
CA VAL A 207 -2.03 3.98 -9.70
C VAL A 207 -0.57 3.70 -9.39
N LEU A 208 0.26 3.75 -10.42
CA LEU A 208 1.68 3.45 -10.38
C LEU A 208 2.49 4.70 -10.71
N GLU A 209 3.76 4.71 -10.32
CA GLU A 209 4.69 5.70 -10.84
C GLU A 209 4.81 5.60 -12.37
N TYR A 210 4.98 6.75 -13.03
CA TYR A 210 5.07 6.80 -14.49
C TYR A 210 6.50 6.55 -14.96
N MET A 211 6.64 5.80 -16.05
CA MET A 211 7.93 5.42 -16.65
C MET A 211 8.08 6.12 -18.01
N PRO A 212 8.80 7.26 -18.07
CA PRO A 212 8.79 8.11 -19.26
C PRO A 212 9.50 7.52 -20.46
N ASN A 213 10.44 6.59 -20.26
CA ASN A 213 11.18 5.95 -21.33
C ASN A 213 10.49 4.68 -21.87
N GLY A 214 9.28 4.36 -21.40
CA GLY A 214 8.49 3.23 -21.90
C GLY A 214 9.07 1.87 -21.51
N ASP A 215 8.75 0.84 -22.30
CA ASP A 215 9.15 -0.55 -22.05
C ASP A 215 10.41 -0.97 -22.82
N LEU A 216 11.08 -2.02 -22.33
CA LEU A 216 12.31 -2.54 -22.90
C LEU A 216 12.11 -3.19 -24.27
N ASP A 217 10.92 -3.69 -24.60
CA ASP A 217 10.62 -4.28 -25.91
C ASP A 217 10.81 -3.24 -27.02
N TYR A 218 10.28 -2.04 -26.81
CA TYR A 218 10.45 -0.89 -27.70
C TYR A 218 11.93 -0.58 -27.96
N TRP A 219 12.78 -0.62 -26.94
CA TRP A 219 14.20 -0.30 -27.07
C TRP A 219 15.06 -1.42 -27.67
N LEU A 220 14.59 -2.67 -27.61
CA LEU A 220 15.29 -3.82 -28.17
C LEU A 220 14.95 -4.05 -29.64
N TYR A 221 13.71 -3.77 -30.04
CA TYR A 221 13.19 -4.19 -31.35
C TYR A 221 12.70 -3.05 -32.25
N SER A 222 12.59 -1.81 -31.77
CA SER A 222 12.24 -0.69 -32.66
C SER A 222 13.40 -0.28 -33.55
N HIS A 223 13.07 0.18 -34.76
CA HIS A 223 14.07 0.55 -35.78
C HIS A 223 14.79 1.87 -35.48
N ASN A 224 14.26 2.68 -34.57
CA ASN A 224 14.71 4.05 -34.32
C ASN A 224 15.41 4.23 -32.96
N ASN A 225 15.44 3.20 -32.12
CA ASN A 225 16.09 3.25 -30.81
C ASN A 225 17.01 2.05 -30.64
N PHE A 226 18.08 2.26 -29.86
CA PHE A 226 19.08 1.24 -29.65
C PHE A 226 19.65 1.32 -28.24
N LEU A 227 19.70 0.17 -27.57
CA LEU A 227 20.48 -0.01 -26.36
C LEU A 227 21.82 -0.65 -26.71
N ASP A 228 22.90 0.03 -26.32
CA ASP A 228 24.24 -0.54 -26.35
C ASP A 228 24.38 -1.72 -25.36
N LEU A 229 25.49 -2.45 -25.49
CA LEU A 229 25.74 -3.63 -24.64
C LEU A 229 25.78 -3.28 -23.15
N ASN A 230 26.32 -2.11 -22.79
CA ASN A 230 26.43 -1.70 -21.39
C ASN A 230 25.05 -1.46 -20.77
N ARG A 231 24.15 -0.79 -21.49
CA ARG A 231 22.77 -0.55 -21.05
C ARG A 231 21.97 -1.84 -20.96
N ARG A 232 22.15 -2.78 -21.90
CA ARG A 232 21.53 -4.11 -21.84
C ARG A 232 21.98 -4.89 -20.61
N LEU A 233 23.29 -4.86 -20.30
CA LEU A 233 23.83 -5.51 -19.10
C LEU A 233 23.29 -4.89 -17.81
N LYS A 234 23.19 -3.55 -17.74
CA LYS A 234 22.56 -2.85 -16.61
C LYS A 234 21.11 -3.28 -16.42
N ALA A 235 20.32 -3.28 -17.50
CA ALA A 235 18.92 -3.73 -17.45
C ALA A 235 18.80 -5.18 -16.98
N MET A 236 19.69 -6.08 -17.42
CA MET A 236 19.72 -7.46 -16.93
C MET A 236 20.00 -7.55 -15.42
N ILE A 237 20.96 -6.76 -14.92
CA ILE A 237 21.30 -6.73 -13.49
C ILE A 237 20.12 -6.20 -12.67
N ASP A 238 19.49 -5.13 -13.14
CA ASP A 238 18.32 -4.53 -12.51
C ASP A 238 17.15 -5.51 -12.41
N VAL A 239 16.84 -6.21 -13.52
CA VAL A 239 15.79 -7.25 -13.55
C VAL A 239 16.14 -8.42 -12.62
N ALA A 240 17.39 -8.87 -12.60
CA ALA A 240 17.83 -9.93 -11.70
C ALA A 240 17.67 -9.54 -10.23
N SER A 241 18.06 -8.32 -9.86
CA SER A 241 17.92 -7.78 -8.51
C SER A 241 16.45 -7.67 -8.07
N ALA A 242 15.57 -7.27 -8.98
CA ALA A 242 14.13 -7.28 -8.74
C ALA A 242 13.57 -8.68 -8.48
N MET A 243 13.96 -9.67 -9.28
CA MET A 243 13.48 -11.05 -9.13
C MET A 243 14.02 -11.72 -7.87
N GLU A 244 15.28 -11.45 -7.50
CA GLU A 244 15.86 -11.87 -6.22
C GLU A 244 15.02 -11.34 -5.04
N TYR A 245 14.70 -10.04 -5.05
CA TYR A 245 13.86 -9.44 -4.02
C TYR A 245 12.46 -10.08 -3.94
N LEU A 246 11.81 -10.33 -5.08
CA LEU A 246 10.49 -10.96 -5.10
C LEU A 246 10.51 -12.40 -4.57
N HIS A 247 11.58 -13.15 -4.82
CA HIS A 247 11.69 -14.55 -4.42
C HIS A 247 12.16 -14.73 -2.97
N GLU A 248 13.06 -13.87 -2.47
CA GLU A 248 13.73 -14.07 -1.17
C GLU A 248 13.48 -12.95 -0.16
N GLY A 249 12.93 -11.81 -0.59
CA GLY A 249 12.78 -10.62 0.25
C GLY A 249 11.58 -10.63 1.21
N HIS A 250 10.74 -11.66 1.17
CA HIS A 250 9.49 -11.73 1.95
C HIS A 250 9.28 -13.11 2.59
N SER A 251 8.44 -13.16 3.62
CA SER A 251 8.04 -14.41 4.30
C SER A 251 7.21 -15.36 3.41
N PHE A 252 6.82 -14.90 2.23
CA PHE A 252 6.17 -15.65 1.16
C PHE A 252 6.82 -15.30 -0.18
N VAL A 253 7.00 -16.30 -1.04
CA VAL A 253 7.63 -16.14 -2.36
C VAL A 253 6.63 -15.46 -3.32
N VAL A 254 7.04 -14.36 -3.96
CA VAL A 254 6.25 -13.71 -5.02
C VAL A 254 6.78 -14.15 -6.37
N ILE A 255 6.02 -14.97 -7.09
CA ILE A 255 6.40 -15.46 -8.43
C ILE A 255 5.83 -14.51 -9.48
N HIS A 256 6.65 -14.06 -10.44
CA HIS A 256 6.21 -13.07 -11.45
C HIS A 256 5.37 -13.65 -12.61
N CYS A 257 5.57 -14.91 -13.02
CA CYS A 257 4.80 -15.63 -14.06
C CYS A 257 4.66 -15.03 -15.49
N ASP A 258 4.95 -13.74 -15.73
CA ASP A 258 4.87 -13.07 -17.04
C ASP A 258 6.09 -12.16 -17.28
N LEU A 259 7.30 -12.62 -16.95
CA LEU A 259 8.51 -11.82 -17.17
C LEU A 259 8.87 -11.78 -18.66
N LYS A 260 8.76 -10.61 -19.28
CA LYS A 260 9.06 -10.36 -20.70
C LYS A 260 9.48 -8.89 -20.91
N PRO A 261 10.15 -8.55 -22.03
CA PRO A 261 10.63 -7.18 -22.26
C PRO A 261 9.56 -6.09 -22.14
N SER A 262 8.33 -6.35 -22.57
CA SER A 262 7.21 -5.39 -22.47
C SER A 262 6.75 -5.10 -21.03
N ASN A 263 7.17 -5.92 -20.06
CA ASN A 263 6.88 -5.74 -18.63
C ASN A 263 8.08 -5.16 -17.86
N ILE A 264 9.17 -4.84 -18.56
CA ILE A 264 10.33 -4.14 -18.02
C ILE A 264 10.26 -2.69 -18.47
N LEU A 265 9.98 -1.79 -17.54
CA LEU A 265 9.84 -0.36 -17.83
C LEU A 265 11.13 0.39 -17.47
N LEU A 266 11.37 1.52 -18.14
CA LEU A 266 12.56 2.34 -17.94
C LEU A 266 12.17 3.70 -17.34
N ASP A 267 12.80 4.04 -16.22
CA ASP A 267 12.65 5.36 -15.61
C ASP A 267 13.50 6.43 -16.32
N GLU A 268 13.47 7.67 -15.81
CA GLU A 268 14.18 8.83 -16.39
C GLU A 268 15.69 8.58 -16.60
N ASP A 269 16.31 7.79 -15.72
CA ASP A 269 17.75 7.48 -15.74
C ASP A 269 18.08 6.21 -16.54
N MET A 270 17.10 5.65 -17.26
CA MET A 270 17.19 4.37 -17.97
C MET A 270 17.47 3.17 -17.04
N VAL A 271 17.07 3.25 -15.77
CA VAL A 271 17.10 2.12 -14.84
C VAL A 271 15.89 1.22 -15.11
N ALA A 272 16.12 -0.09 -15.17
CA ALA A 272 15.05 -1.03 -15.43
C ALA A 272 14.24 -1.33 -14.17
N ARG A 273 12.92 -1.31 -14.33
CA ARG A 273 11.93 -1.57 -13.28
C ARG A 273 10.93 -2.60 -13.76
N VAL A 274 10.84 -3.71 -13.03
CA VAL A 274 9.90 -4.79 -13.35
C VAL A 274 8.50 -4.39 -12.90
N SER A 275 7.55 -4.44 -13.82
CA SER A 275 6.14 -4.18 -13.54
C SER A 275 5.49 -5.45 -12.97
N VAL A 276 5.33 -5.50 -11.64
CA VAL A 276 4.77 -6.66 -10.93
C VAL A 276 3.25 -6.65 -11.05
N LEU A 277 2.72 -7.19 -12.13
CA LEU A 277 1.28 -7.38 -12.31
C LEU A 277 1.03 -8.85 -12.60
N VAL A 278 0.80 -9.60 -11.53
CA VAL A 278 0.84 -11.06 -11.57
C VAL A 278 -0.22 -11.59 -10.63
N TYR A 279 -1.20 -12.30 -11.18
CA TYR A 279 -1.52 -13.68 -10.76
C TYR A 279 -2.43 -14.38 -11.78
N GLN A 280 -2.06 -15.61 -12.18
CA GLN A 280 -2.99 -16.68 -12.53
C GLN A 280 -3.01 -17.63 -11.32
N ASN A 281 -4.21 -17.95 -10.83
CA ASN A 281 -4.45 -18.87 -9.72
C ASN A 281 -3.68 -20.19 -9.86
N LEU A 282 -3.02 -20.62 -8.79
CA LEU A 282 -2.90 -22.04 -8.45
C LEU A 282 -3.81 -22.31 -7.24
#